data_AF-A0A937TE43-F1
#
_entry.id   AF-A0A937TE43-F1
#
_cell.length_a   1.000
_cell.length_b   1.000
_cell.length_c   1.000
_cell.angle_alpha   90.00
_cell.angle_beta   90.00
_cell.angle_gamma   90.00
#
_symmetry.space_group_name_H-M   'P 1'
#
loop_
_entity.id
_entity.type
_entity.pdbx_description
1 polymer ?
#
loop_
_entity_poly.entity_id
_entity_poly.type
_entity_poly.pdbx_seq_one_letter_code
_entity_poly.pdbx_strand_id
1 'polypeptide(L)'
;MRWLWMILLLLVQSGWAQELPAYRTNNIAAMRRLFDEEQARYAGNTNMLILPGVRADREARQVVVQVEATGITAHDVAEFFIIAPHSGNDYEALSLSLATAADIDRGLQFIGLTPGRCVDYARYHFWPKGERVKASVRRAGDGAAPLPFESLVLNETTMKPLAPDGLVYVQAPTEWVAASEFPDRHPIDADSRGSIAANYNEPFTLFDVPRAAPQSDVYASQTVNPQYVFEPGERLEAIMAPERPAGERRVQDISLVVHAHTVATQSLTDLQFTLTNRTARTALPTVGLNDLLQHFSALCQDGKDPFVALHIDDGIQIDALKAFCLILASIETDHGIRLEPPATGHLYYKAYMPDRALRDRDQRIMQPAELTFRRIADGTAAVSLLEITEHWRDEDIKPTLTLKTHPIASPDALRAQLADIEDELPILLVFVPPTLSHGELMHWMAPILATHPTVHVFTPASRP
;
A
#
# COMPACT_ATOMS: atom_id res chain seq x y z
N MET A 1 -33.06 17.34 -40.19
CA MET A 1 -31.79 17.72 -39.52
C MET A 1 -31.51 17.00 -38.19
N ARG A 2 -32.31 16.02 -37.73
CA ARG A 2 -32.03 15.23 -36.50
C ARG A 2 -31.57 13.77 -36.75
N TRP A 3 -31.41 13.37 -38.01
CA TRP A 3 -31.03 11.99 -38.38
C TRP A 3 -29.59 11.82 -38.88
N LEU A 4 -28.84 12.92 -39.06
CA LEU A 4 -27.42 12.86 -39.49
C LEU A 4 -26.41 12.79 -38.32
N TRP A 5 -26.81 13.17 -37.11
CA TRP A 5 -25.94 13.12 -35.93
C TRP A 5 -25.85 11.72 -35.28
N MET A 6 -26.85 10.87 -35.52
CA MET A 6 -26.88 9.51 -34.96
C MET A 6 -26.02 8.51 -35.75
N ILE A 7 -25.77 8.77 -37.04
CA ILE A 7 -24.85 7.95 -37.86
C ILE A 7 -23.40 8.38 -37.63
N LEU A 8 -23.13 9.64 -37.26
CA LEU A 8 -21.78 10.07 -36.88
C LEU A 8 -21.36 9.55 -35.49
N LEU A 9 -22.31 9.35 -34.56
CA LEU A 9 -22.01 8.71 -33.27
C LEU A 9 -21.87 7.17 -33.33
N LEU A 10 -22.41 6.53 -34.36
CA LEU A 10 -22.21 5.09 -34.62
C LEU A 10 -20.95 4.79 -35.44
N LEU A 11 -20.24 5.81 -35.93
CA LEU A 11 -18.99 5.70 -36.69
C LEU A 11 -17.73 6.18 -35.93
N VAL A 12 -17.87 6.60 -34.67
CA VAL A 12 -16.72 6.90 -33.78
C VAL A 12 -16.49 5.77 -32.75
N GLN A 13 -17.29 4.69 -32.78
CA GLN A 13 -17.03 3.46 -32.03
C GLN A 13 -16.14 2.44 -32.77
N SER A 14 -15.56 2.79 -33.92
CA SER A 14 -14.40 2.08 -34.48
C SER A 14 -13.10 2.75 -34.02
N GLY A 15 -12.99 2.95 -32.71
CA GLY A 15 -11.76 3.44 -32.08
C GLY A 15 -10.73 2.32 -32.08
N TRP A 16 -9.86 2.30 -33.09
CA TRP A 16 -8.52 1.72 -33.05
C TRP A 16 -8.43 0.31 -32.46
N ALA A 17 -8.90 -0.70 -33.19
CA ALA A 17 -8.25 -2.01 -33.08
C ALA A 17 -6.85 -1.84 -33.67
N GLN A 18 -5.91 -1.39 -32.83
CA GLN A 18 -4.51 -1.27 -33.21
C GLN A 18 -4.06 -2.67 -33.63
N GLU A 19 -3.72 -2.84 -34.92
CA GLU A 19 -3.23 -4.13 -35.41
C GLU A 19 -2.02 -4.52 -34.55
N LEU A 20 -2.11 -5.70 -33.92
CA LEU A 20 -1.03 -6.19 -33.07
C LEU A 20 0.22 -6.34 -33.93
N PRO A 21 1.42 -5.99 -33.40
CA PRO A 21 2.66 -6.24 -34.10
C PRO A 21 2.78 -7.71 -34.54
N ALA A 22 3.43 -7.95 -35.67
CA ALA A 22 3.56 -9.31 -36.23
C ALA A 22 4.20 -10.29 -35.24
N TYR A 23 5.19 -9.84 -34.45
CA TYR A 23 5.82 -10.64 -33.41
C TYR A 23 4.81 -11.10 -32.35
N ARG A 24 3.90 -10.23 -31.92
CA ARG A 24 2.90 -10.52 -30.87
C ARG A 24 1.90 -11.56 -31.37
N THR A 25 1.45 -11.43 -32.60
CA THR A 25 0.59 -12.44 -33.25
C THR A 25 1.29 -13.81 -33.31
N ASN A 26 2.58 -13.84 -33.66
CA ASN A 26 3.38 -15.07 -33.69
C ASN A 26 3.57 -15.68 -32.30
N ASN A 27 3.82 -14.84 -31.29
CA ASN A 27 4.00 -15.27 -29.90
C ASN A 27 2.72 -15.86 -29.31
N ILE A 28 1.56 -15.23 -29.56
CA ILE A 28 0.25 -15.78 -29.18
C ILE A 28 0.02 -17.15 -29.84
N ALA A 29 0.33 -17.29 -31.14
CA ALA A 29 0.20 -18.57 -31.83
C ALA A 29 1.16 -19.64 -31.28
N ALA A 30 2.38 -19.25 -30.91
CA ALA A 30 3.34 -20.14 -30.28
C ALA A 30 2.92 -20.59 -28.88
N MET A 31 2.40 -19.68 -28.06
CA MET A 31 1.85 -19.98 -26.74
C MET A 31 0.71 -20.98 -26.82
N ARG A 32 -0.21 -20.82 -27.78
CA ARG A 32 -1.32 -21.77 -27.99
C ARG A 32 -0.83 -23.18 -28.34
N ARG A 33 0.16 -23.30 -29.24
CA ARG A 33 0.77 -24.60 -29.56
C ARG A 33 1.40 -25.24 -28.33
N LEU A 34 2.16 -24.46 -27.54
CA LEU A 34 2.76 -24.95 -26.31
C LEU A 34 1.70 -25.42 -25.31
N PHE A 35 0.62 -24.65 -25.15
CA PHE A 35 -0.51 -25.04 -24.29
C PHE A 35 -1.11 -26.40 -24.69
N ASP A 36 -1.38 -26.61 -25.99
CA ASP A 36 -1.92 -27.88 -26.49
C ASP A 36 -0.94 -29.05 -26.24
N GLU A 37 0.36 -28.82 -26.49
CA GLU A 37 1.43 -29.81 -26.26
C GLU A 37 1.57 -30.18 -24.78
N GLU A 38 1.55 -29.19 -23.88
CA GLU A 38 1.68 -29.41 -22.44
C GLU A 38 0.44 -30.06 -21.84
N GLN A 39 -0.75 -29.66 -22.30
CA GLN A 39 -2.01 -30.29 -21.88
C GLN A 39 -2.02 -31.77 -22.26
N ALA A 40 -1.56 -32.13 -23.46
CA ALA A 40 -1.42 -33.53 -23.87
C ALA A 40 -0.33 -34.26 -23.06
N ARG A 41 0.83 -33.62 -22.84
CA ARG A 41 1.98 -34.21 -22.12
C ARG A 41 1.68 -34.52 -20.66
N TYR A 42 0.94 -33.64 -19.98
CA TYR A 42 0.63 -33.76 -18.56
C TYR A 42 -0.81 -34.22 -18.29
N ALA A 43 -1.48 -34.76 -19.31
CA ALA A 43 -2.83 -35.30 -19.18
C ALA A 43 -2.93 -36.31 -18.03
N GLY A 44 -3.83 -36.04 -17.07
CA GLY A 44 -4.05 -36.89 -15.90
C GLY A 44 -3.06 -36.70 -14.73
N ASN A 45 -2.04 -35.85 -14.87
CA ASN A 45 -1.15 -35.52 -13.75
C ASN A 45 -1.79 -34.47 -12.84
N THR A 46 -2.25 -34.87 -11.65
CA THR A 46 -2.91 -33.97 -10.69
C THR A 46 -1.99 -32.96 -10.01
N ASN A 47 -0.66 -33.11 -10.16
CA ASN A 47 0.33 -32.17 -9.66
C ASN A 47 0.71 -31.09 -10.69
N MET A 48 0.14 -31.16 -11.90
CA MET A 48 0.31 -30.17 -12.94
C MET A 48 -1.01 -29.44 -13.22
N LEU A 49 -0.95 -28.12 -13.29
CA LEU A 49 -2.03 -27.28 -13.80
C LEU A 49 -1.52 -26.55 -15.04
N ILE A 50 -2.19 -26.79 -16.17
CA ILE A 50 -1.87 -26.19 -17.46
C ILE A 50 -3.03 -25.27 -17.85
N LEU A 51 -2.74 -23.98 -17.98
CA LEU A 51 -3.66 -22.93 -18.43
C LEU A 51 -3.01 -22.18 -19.62
N PRO A 52 -3.78 -21.42 -20.43
CA PRO A 52 -3.20 -20.63 -21.51
C PRO A 52 -2.06 -19.72 -21.02
N GLY A 53 -0.83 -20.01 -21.44
CA GLY A 53 0.37 -19.25 -21.05
C GLY A 53 0.88 -19.49 -19.63
N VAL A 54 0.29 -20.41 -18.85
CA VAL A 54 0.72 -20.73 -17.47
C VAL A 54 0.87 -22.23 -17.28
N ARG A 55 2.02 -22.63 -16.71
CA ARG A 55 2.28 -23.97 -16.20
C ARG A 55 2.61 -23.90 -14.72
N ALA A 56 1.78 -24.52 -13.89
CA ALA A 56 2.02 -24.62 -12.45
C ALA A 56 2.28 -26.08 -12.04
N ASP A 57 3.36 -26.28 -11.30
CA ASP A 57 3.81 -27.57 -10.79
C ASP A 57 3.78 -27.54 -9.25
N ARG A 58 2.90 -28.37 -8.67
CA ARG A 58 2.72 -28.44 -7.22
C ARG A 58 3.87 -29.13 -6.50
N GLU A 59 4.51 -30.11 -7.14
CA GLU A 59 5.64 -30.83 -6.54
C GLU A 59 6.87 -29.93 -6.50
N ALA A 60 7.17 -29.25 -7.61
CA ALA A 60 8.25 -28.27 -7.68
C ALA A 60 7.92 -26.95 -6.96
N ARG A 61 6.64 -26.73 -6.60
CA ARG A 61 6.10 -25.47 -6.08
C ARG A 61 6.48 -24.27 -6.94
N GLN A 62 6.26 -24.39 -8.24
CA GLN A 62 6.68 -23.39 -9.23
C GLN A 62 5.57 -23.07 -10.22
N VAL A 63 5.46 -21.80 -10.59
CA VAL A 63 4.63 -21.32 -11.71
C VAL A 63 5.56 -20.76 -12.79
N VAL A 64 5.32 -21.14 -14.04
CA VAL A 64 5.98 -20.61 -15.23
C VAL A 64 4.94 -19.91 -16.07
N VAL A 65 5.20 -18.64 -16.39
CA VAL A 65 4.34 -17.77 -17.19
C VAL A 65 5.07 -17.43 -18.48
N GLN A 66 4.39 -17.59 -19.61
CA GLN A 66 4.89 -17.16 -20.92
C GLN A 66 4.72 -15.65 -21.04
N VAL A 67 5.82 -14.93 -21.26
CA VAL A 67 5.84 -13.48 -21.41
C VAL A 67 6.64 -13.11 -22.67
N GLU A 68 6.42 -11.92 -23.18
CA GLU A 68 7.24 -11.34 -24.24
C GLU A 68 7.88 -10.03 -23.77
N ALA A 69 9.11 -9.77 -24.20
CA ALA A 69 9.74 -8.48 -23.95
C ALA A 69 9.02 -7.36 -24.71
N THR A 70 8.83 -6.22 -24.06
CA THR A 70 8.25 -5.01 -24.67
C THR A 70 9.25 -4.32 -25.61
N GLY A 71 10.55 -4.48 -25.34
CA GLY A 71 11.62 -3.76 -26.02
C GLY A 71 11.95 -2.40 -25.42
N ILE A 72 11.51 -2.15 -24.17
CA ILE A 72 11.93 -0.98 -23.40
C ILE A 72 13.47 -0.89 -23.34
N THR A 73 14.03 0.30 -23.51
CA THR A 73 15.47 0.46 -23.74
C THR A 73 16.23 0.75 -22.44
N ALA A 74 17.56 0.58 -22.48
CA ALA A 74 18.41 0.84 -21.33
C ALA A 74 18.20 2.27 -20.79
N HIS A 75 18.12 2.41 -19.48
CA HIS A 75 17.86 3.69 -18.77
C HIS A 75 16.46 4.29 -18.95
N ASP A 76 15.57 3.70 -19.74
CA ASP A 76 14.16 4.09 -19.70
C ASP A 76 13.57 3.78 -18.33
N VAL A 77 12.56 4.55 -17.93
CA VAL A 77 11.84 4.34 -16.66
C VAL A 77 11.16 2.99 -16.71
N ALA A 78 11.45 2.14 -15.73
CA ALA A 78 10.74 0.89 -15.52
C ALA A 78 9.80 1.05 -14.35
N GLU A 79 8.51 0.78 -14.54
CA GLU A 79 7.50 0.73 -13.48
C GLU A 79 6.98 -0.69 -13.25
N PHE A 80 6.98 -1.50 -14.31
CA PHE A 80 6.43 -2.85 -14.28
C PHE A 80 7.46 -3.90 -14.72
N PHE A 81 7.52 -5.00 -13.98
CA PHE A 81 8.19 -6.21 -14.45
C PHE A 81 7.33 -6.94 -15.47
N ILE A 82 6.02 -7.06 -15.20
CA ILE A 82 5.04 -7.71 -16.06
C ILE A 82 3.74 -6.91 -16.08
N ILE A 83 3.23 -6.63 -17.28
CA ILE A 83 1.87 -6.12 -17.51
C ILE A 83 0.99 -7.18 -18.19
N ALA A 84 -0.32 -7.06 -18.03
CA ALA A 84 -1.33 -7.92 -18.62
C ALA A 84 -1.48 -7.67 -20.14
N PRO A 85 -2.04 -8.64 -20.90
CA PRO A 85 -2.11 -8.55 -22.36
C PRO A 85 -2.86 -7.32 -22.91
N HIS A 86 -3.79 -6.75 -22.14
CA HIS A 86 -4.61 -5.60 -22.55
C HIS A 86 -4.02 -4.25 -22.14
N SER A 87 -2.93 -4.24 -21.38
CA SER A 87 -2.32 -3.01 -20.87
C SER A 87 -1.72 -2.16 -22.00
N GLY A 88 -1.83 -0.83 -21.85
CA GLY A 88 -1.18 0.15 -22.71
C GLY A 88 0.17 0.66 -22.19
N ASN A 89 0.70 0.08 -21.12
CA ASN A 89 1.90 0.56 -20.43
C ASN A 89 3.19 -0.16 -20.89
N ASP A 90 3.25 -0.58 -22.16
CA ASP A 90 4.41 -1.30 -22.69
C ASP A 90 5.69 -0.43 -22.78
N TYR A 91 5.54 0.90 -22.80
CA TYR A 91 6.63 1.86 -22.80
C TYR A 91 7.36 1.99 -21.44
N GLU A 92 6.82 1.43 -20.36
CA GLU A 92 7.41 1.47 -19.00
C GLU A 92 7.43 0.09 -18.31
N ALA A 93 7.16 -0.97 -19.08
CA ALA A 93 7.15 -2.35 -18.62
C ALA A 93 8.31 -3.14 -19.24
N LEU A 94 8.94 -4.03 -18.48
CA LEU A 94 9.99 -4.93 -18.99
C LEU A 94 9.42 -6.05 -19.88
N SER A 95 8.22 -6.53 -19.55
CA SER A 95 7.58 -7.61 -20.28
C SER A 95 6.05 -7.53 -20.24
N LEU A 96 5.41 -8.14 -21.24
CA LEU A 96 3.97 -8.33 -21.33
C LEU A 96 3.64 -9.82 -21.20
N SER A 97 2.67 -10.14 -20.35
CA SER A 97 2.17 -11.50 -20.18
C SER A 97 1.34 -11.95 -21.38
N LEU A 98 1.52 -13.21 -21.79
CA LEU A 98 0.63 -13.87 -22.76
C LEU A 98 -0.54 -14.60 -22.07
N ALA A 99 -0.55 -14.63 -20.74
CA ALA A 99 -1.62 -15.15 -19.89
C ALA A 99 -2.40 -14.01 -19.20
N THR A 100 -3.62 -14.30 -18.76
CA THR A 100 -4.40 -13.38 -17.92
C THR A 100 -3.86 -13.34 -16.49
N ALA A 101 -4.10 -12.25 -15.75
CA ALA A 101 -3.77 -12.21 -14.33
C ALA A 101 -4.53 -13.30 -13.54
N ALA A 102 -5.78 -13.59 -13.94
CA ALA A 102 -6.58 -14.67 -13.37
C ALA A 102 -5.92 -16.06 -13.47
N ASP A 103 -5.32 -16.38 -14.62
CA ASP A 103 -4.65 -17.67 -14.83
C ASP A 103 -3.36 -17.78 -14.00
N ILE A 104 -2.61 -16.68 -13.88
CA ILE A 104 -1.39 -16.62 -13.05
C ILE A 104 -1.77 -16.79 -11.57
N ASP A 105 -2.78 -16.06 -11.10
CA ASP A 105 -3.32 -16.17 -9.74
C ASP A 105 -3.74 -17.61 -9.41
N ARG A 106 -4.49 -18.25 -10.32
CA ARG A 106 -4.89 -19.64 -10.19
C ARG A 106 -3.71 -20.60 -10.13
N GLY A 107 -2.65 -20.34 -10.91
CA GLY A 107 -1.39 -21.08 -10.86
C GLY A 107 -0.70 -21.00 -9.49
N LEU A 108 -0.62 -19.81 -8.90
CA LEU A 108 0.01 -19.58 -7.59
C LEU A 108 -0.77 -20.27 -6.47
N GLN A 109 -2.09 -20.16 -6.49
CA GLN A 109 -2.95 -20.86 -5.54
C GLN A 109 -2.84 -22.38 -5.68
N PHE A 110 -2.72 -22.89 -6.91
CA PHE A 110 -2.56 -24.31 -7.18
C PHE A 110 -1.29 -24.92 -6.55
N ILE A 111 -0.19 -24.15 -6.47
CA ILE A 111 1.06 -24.54 -5.80
C ILE A 111 1.06 -24.27 -4.28
N GLY A 112 -0.10 -23.88 -3.73
CA GLY A 112 -0.33 -23.72 -2.30
C GLY A 112 0.06 -22.36 -1.74
N LEU A 113 0.16 -21.31 -2.57
CA LEU A 113 0.25 -19.94 -2.09
C LEU A 113 -1.13 -19.38 -1.78
N THR A 114 -1.19 -18.41 -0.88
CA THR A 114 -2.41 -17.67 -0.56
C THR A 114 -2.14 -16.19 -0.82
N PRO A 115 -3.01 -15.50 -1.58
CA PRO A 115 -2.80 -14.09 -1.85
C PRO A 115 -2.84 -13.29 -0.56
N GLY A 116 -1.93 -12.32 -0.51
CA GLY A 116 -1.94 -11.25 0.47
C GLY A 116 -2.92 -10.13 0.12
N ARG A 117 -2.68 -8.97 0.73
CA ARG A 117 -3.43 -7.73 0.49
C ARG A 117 -2.49 -6.66 -0.04
N CYS A 118 -2.92 -5.94 -1.08
CA CYS A 118 -2.22 -4.79 -1.63
C CYS A 118 -2.17 -3.61 -0.65
N VAL A 119 -1.40 -2.58 -1.02
CA VAL A 119 -1.54 -1.26 -0.41
C VAL A 119 -2.91 -0.64 -0.73
N ASP A 120 -3.39 0.19 0.19
CA ASP A 120 -4.60 0.99 0.09
C ASP A 120 -4.41 2.20 1.00
N TYR A 121 -3.90 3.28 0.41
CA TYR A 121 -3.56 4.50 1.14
C TYR A 121 -4.80 5.17 1.76
N ALA A 122 -5.98 5.00 1.15
CA ALA A 122 -7.23 5.55 1.68
C ALA A 122 -7.70 4.80 2.94
N ARG A 123 -7.31 3.53 3.11
CA ARG A 123 -7.57 2.72 4.30
C ARG A 123 -6.35 2.56 5.22
N TYR A 124 -5.31 3.37 5.06
CA TYR A 124 -4.06 3.31 5.84
C TYR A 124 -3.28 1.99 5.71
N HIS A 125 -3.48 1.23 4.63
CA HIS A 125 -2.62 0.10 4.29
C HIS A 125 -1.41 0.60 3.50
N PHE A 126 -0.35 1.00 4.20
CA PHE A 126 0.87 1.54 3.57
C PHE A 126 1.88 0.48 3.13
N TRP A 127 1.65 -0.79 3.50
CA TRP A 127 2.55 -1.91 3.22
C TRP A 127 1.78 -3.05 2.55
N PRO A 128 2.33 -3.65 1.47
CA PRO A 128 1.76 -4.87 0.92
C PRO A 128 1.99 -6.02 1.90
N LYS A 129 0.93 -6.78 2.18
CA LYS A 129 0.93 -7.84 3.18
C LYS A 129 0.72 -9.19 2.53
N GLY A 130 1.77 -9.98 2.39
CA GLY A 130 1.70 -11.32 1.81
C GLY A 130 3.02 -12.07 1.93
N GLU A 131 3.01 -13.35 1.60
CA GLU A 131 4.24 -14.14 1.54
C GLU A 131 5.08 -13.73 0.31
N ARG A 132 6.39 -13.98 0.39
CA ARG A 132 7.33 -13.61 -0.68
C ARG A 132 7.40 -14.67 -1.77
N VAL A 133 7.50 -14.21 -3.00
CA VAL A 133 7.71 -14.99 -4.22
C VAL A 133 9.01 -14.52 -4.86
N LYS A 134 9.91 -15.47 -5.12
CA LYS A 134 11.07 -15.23 -5.98
C LYS A 134 10.58 -15.25 -7.42
N ALA A 135 10.72 -14.14 -8.10
CA ALA A 135 10.36 -13.98 -9.50
C ALA A 135 11.65 -13.80 -10.34
N SER A 136 11.72 -14.50 -11.46
CA SER A 136 12.88 -14.48 -12.34
C SER A 136 12.47 -14.67 -13.79
N VAL A 137 13.32 -14.26 -14.73
CA VAL A 137 13.08 -14.37 -16.18
C VAL A 137 14.21 -15.11 -16.86
N ARG A 138 13.90 -15.86 -17.93
CA ARG A 138 14.89 -16.38 -18.88
C ARG A 138 14.34 -16.35 -20.29
N ARG A 139 15.19 -16.51 -21.31
CA ARG A 139 14.69 -16.69 -22.68
C ARG A 139 14.05 -18.06 -22.81
N ALA A 140 12.94 -18.13 -23.54
CA ALA A 140 12.23 -19.38 -23.71
C ALA A 140 13.11 -20.40 -24.45
N GLY A 141 13.39 -21.54 -23.79
CA GLY A 141 14.14 -22.66 -24.39
C GLY A 141 15.66 -22.53 -24.39
N ASP A 142 16.25 -21.49 -23.81
CA ASP A 142 17.72 -21.29 -23.81
C ASP A 142 18.48 -22.14 -22.78
N GLY A 143 17.77 -22.76 -21.83
CA GLY A 143 18.35 -23.56 -20.75
C GLY A 143 19.25 -22.78 -19.78
N ALA A 144 19.33 -21.45 -19.93
CA ALA A 144 20.15 -20.59 -19.09
C ALA A 144 19.55 -20.49 -17.67
N ALA A 145 20.41 -20.12 -16.73
CA ALA A 145 19.96 -19.77 -15.40
C ALA A 145 19.06 -18.52 -15.47
N PRO A 146 17.90 -18.53 -14.79
CA PRO A 146 17.00 -17.38 -14.83
C PRO A 146 17.57 -16.20 -14.03
N LEU A 147 17.32 -15.00 -14.53
CA LEU A 147 17.72 -13.72 -13.93
C LEU A 147 16.62 -13.25 -12.97
N PRO A 148 16.93 -12.89 -11.71
CA PRO A 148 15.94 -12.29 -10.81
C PRO A 148 15.35 -11.01 -11.42
N PHE A 149 14.06 -10.78 -11.24
CA PHE A 149 13.40 -9.56 -11.74
C PHE A 149 14.08 -8.29 -11.23
N GLU A 150 14.48 -8.28 -9.97
CA GLU A 150 15.16 -7.16 -9.31
C GLU A 150 16.50 -6.81 -9.97
N SER A 151 17.13 -7.77 -10.66
CA SER A 151 18.37 -7.53 -11.41
C SER A 151 18.15 -6.73 -12.70
N LEU A 152 16.94 -6.74 -13.25
CA LEU A 152 16.58 -6.06 -14.51
C LEU A 152 16.35 -4.55 -14.33
N VAL A 153 16.21 -4.09 -13.09
CA VAL A 153 15.94 -2.68 -12.76
C VAL A 153 17.11 -2.11 -11.98
N LEU A 154 17.59 -0.95 -12.41
CA LEU A 154 18.63 -0.16 -11.76
C LEU A 154 17.97 0.95 -10.93
N ASN A 155 18.45 1.16 -9.70
CA ASN A 155 18.15 2.36 -8.95
C ASN A 155 19.20 3.43 -9.30
N GLU A 156 18.79 4.50 -9.99
CA GLU A 156 19.67 5.58 -10.48
C GLU A 156 20.33 6.38 -9.36
N THR A 157 19.76 6.38 -8.15
CA THR A 157 20.38 7.05 -6.99
C THR A 157 21.58 6.26 -6.46
N THR A 158 21.50 4.93 -6.47
CA THR A 158 22.55 4.06 -5.92
C THR A 158 23.44 3.43 -6.98
N MET A 159 23.04 3.52 -8.26
CA MET A 159 23.64 2.83 -9.40
C MET A 159 23.78 1.31 -9.19
N LYS A 160 22.83 0.71 -8.46
CA LYS A 160 22.78 -0.72 -8.18
C LYS A 160 21.44 -1.30 -8.59
N PRO A 161 21.40 -2.60 -8.95
CA PRO A 161 20.12 -3.28 -9.10
C PRO A 161 19.29 -3.22 -7.83
N LEU A 162 17.98 -3.45 -7.96
CA LEU A 162 17.11 -3.57 -6.80
C LEU A 162 17.55 -4.74 -5.90
N ALA A 163 17.29 -4.61 -4.60
CA ALA A 163 17.61 -5.68 -3.64
C ALA A 163 16.80 -6.95 -3.97
N PRO A 164 17.41 -8.14 -3.93
CA PRO A 164 16.78 -9.41 -4.32
C PRO A 164 15.89 -9.97 -3.19
N ASP A 165 14.94 -9.17 -2.72
CA ASP A 165 14.08 -9.48 -1.58
C ASP A 165 12.84 -10.33 -1.97
N GLY A 166 12.65 -10.59 -3.26
CA GLY A 166 11.44 -11.18 -3.82
C GLY A 166 10.29 -10.18 -3.87
N LEU A 167 9.20 -10.59 -4.50
CA LEU A 167 7.95 -9.82 -4.58
C LEU A 167 6.93 -10.34 -3.57
N VAL A 168 5.99 -9.50 -3.16
CA VAL A 168 4.87 -9.85 -2.29
C VAL A 168 3.74 -10.35 -3.16
N TYR A 169 3.31 -11.60 -2.96
CA TYR A 169 2.10 -12.07 -3.62
C TYR A 169 0.87 -11.49 -2.92
N VAL A 170 0.13 -10.65 -3.65
CA VAL A 170 -1.03 -9.89 -3.17
C VAL A 170 -2.19 -10.04 -4.16
N GLN A 171 -3.38 -9.66 -3.73
CA GLN A 171 -4.53 -9.56 -4.62
C GLN A 171 -5.26 -8.24 -4.38
N ALA A 172 -5.50 -7.52 -5.48
CA ALA A 172 -6.33 -6.33 -5.48
C ALA A 172 -7.77 -6.70 -5.07
N PRO A 173 -8.44 -5.93 -4.19
CA PRO A 173 -9.80 -6.23 -3.76
C PRO A 173 -10.81 -6.25 -4.91
N THR A 174 -11.68 -7.25 -4.93
CA THR A 174 -12.71 -7.40 -5.98
C THR A 174 -13.75 -6.30 -5.94
N GLU A 175 -14.02 -5.71 -4.77
CA GLU A 175 -14.98 -4.62 -4.63
C GLU A 175 -14.55 -3.31 -5.30
N TRP A 176 -13.28 -3.20 -5.73
CA TRP A 176 -12.78 -2.04 -6.46
C TRP A 176 -13.17 -2.02 -7.93
N VAL A 177 -13.66 -3.15 -8.46
CA VAL A 177 -14.16 -3.25 -9.82
C VAL A 177 -15.68 -3.33 -9.76
N ALA A 178 -16.36 -2.36 -10.42
CA ALA A 178 -17.80 -2.38 -10.50
C ALA A 178 -18.26 -3.65 -11.23
N ALA A 179 -19.01 -4.52 -10.53
CA ALA A 179 -19.52 -5.78 -11.09
C ALA A 179 -20.36 -5.56 -12.38
N SER A 180 -20.92 -4.36 -12.58
CA SER A 180 -21.66 -3.99 -13.79
C SER A 180 -20.79 -3.79 -15.02
N GLU A 181 -19.51 -3.47 -14.85
CA GLU A 181 -18.59 -3.20 -15.96
C GLU A 181 -17.85 -4.47 -16.39
N PHE A 182 -17.46 -5.33 -15.43
CA PHE A 182 -16.73 -6.57 -15.70
C PHE A 182 -17.06 -7.69 -14.69
N PRO A 183 -18.24 -8.33 -14.78
CA PRO A 183 -18.76 -9.24 -13.73
C PRO A 183 -17.89 -10.47 -13.44
N ASP A 184 -17.05 -10.88 -14.39
CA ASP A 184 -16.24 -12.11 -14.30
C ASP A 184 -14.74 -11.87 -14.50
N ARG A 185 -14.28 -10.61 -14.49
CA ARG A 185 -12.85 -10.33 -14.67
C ARG A 185 -12.14 -10.21 -13.33
N HIS A 186 -10.97 -10.82 -13.26
CA HIS A 186 -10.04 -10.57 -12.17
C HIS A 186 -9.74 -9.06 -12.10
N PRO A 187 -9.58 -8.44 -10.91
CA PRO A 187 -9.49 -6.99 -10.79
C PRO A 187 -8.38 -6.36 -11.64
N ILE A 188 -7.24 -7.03 -11.74
CA ILE A 188 -6.11 -6.63 -12.58
C ILE A 188 -6.44 -6.68 -14.07
N ASP A 189 -7.23 -7.67 -14.51
CA ASP A 189 -7.67 -7.81 -15.91
C ASP A 189 -8.78 -6.81 -16.28
N ALA A 190 -9.36 -6.12 -15.29
CA ALA A 190 -10.33 -5.04 -15.47
C ALA A 190 -9.70 -3.64 -15.37
N ASP A 191 -8.60 -3.48 -14.62
CA ASP A 191 -7.84 -2.24 -14.53
C ASP A 191 -7.06 -1.98 -15.84
N SER A 192 -7.06 -0.73 -16.31
CA SER A 192 -6.45 -0.37 -17.59
C SER A 192 -4.92 -0.46 -17.61
N ARG A 193 -4.26 -0.36 -16.44
CA ARG A 193 -2.81 -0.54 -16.30
C ARG A 193 -2.43 -2.01 -16.37
N GLY A 194 -3.32 -2.91 -15.94
CA GLY A 194 -3.09 -4.36 -16.01
C GLY A 194 -1.80 -4.80 -15.30
N SER A 195 -1.47 -4.20 -14.16
CA SER A 195 -0.21 -4.49 -13.45
C SER A 195 -0.21 -5.92 -12.90
N ILE A 196 0.62 -6.81 -13.45
CA ILE A 196 0.81 -8.15 -12.88
C ILE A 196 1.93 -8.10 -11.84
N ALA A 197 3.03 -7.41 -12.13
CA ALA A 197 4.13 -7.22 -11.20
C ALA A 197 4.71 -5.81 -11.33
N ALA A 198 4.62 -5.02 -10.26
CA ALA A 198 5.14 -3.65 -10.19
C ALA A 198 6.46 -3.58 -9.40
N ASN A 199 7.30 -2.59 -9.69
CA ASN A 199 8.51 -2.29 -8.91
C ASN A 199 8.32 -1.16 -7.87
N TYR A 200 7.06 -0.77 -7.66
CA TYR A 200 6.56 0.18 -6.69
C TYR A 200 5.26 -0.36 -6.07
N ASN A 201 4.75 0.29 -5.01
CA ASN A 201 3.51 -0.11 -4.36
C ASN A 201 2.28 0.29 -5.16
N GLU A 202 1.79 -0.65 -5.96
CA GLU A 202 0.63 -0.54 -6.84
C GLU A 202 -0.61 -1.19 -6.22
N PRO A 203 -1.69 -0.43 -5.94
CA PRO A 203 -2.93 -0.99 -5.40
C PRO A 203 -3.54 -2.12 -6.25
N PHE A 204 -3.46 -2.03 -7.59
CA PHE A 204 -4.03 -3.01 -8.52
C PHE A 204 -2.95 -3.93 -9.11
N THR A 205 -2.32 -4.78 -8.29
CA THR A 205 -1.28 -5.72 -8.73
C THR A 205 -1.41 -7.13 -8.15
N LEU A 206 -0.70 -8.10 -8.74
CA LEU A 206 -0.58 -9.48 -8.23
C LEU A 206 0.73 -9.65 -7.45
N PHE A 207 1.76 -8.88 -7.82
CA PHE A 207 3.07 -8.89 -7.20
C PHE A 207 3.54 -7.47 -6.92
N ASP A 208 3.74 -7.17 -5.64
CA ASP A 208 4.18 -5.87 -5.15
C ASP A 208 5.63 -5.96 -4.63
N VAL A 209 6.32 -4.83 -4.50
CA VAL A 209 7.63 -4.78 -3.85
C VAL A 209 7.50 -4.79 -2.33
N PRO A 210 8.46 -5.41 -1.61
CA PRO A 210 8.36 -5.64 -0.17
C PRO A 210 8.65 -4.43 0.71
N ARG A 211 8.92 -3.28 0.10
CA ARG A 211 9.37 -2.02 0.70
C ARG A 211 8.31 -0.94 0.54
N ALA A 212 8.36 0.09 1.38
CA ALA A 212 7.53 1.28 1.20
C ALA A 212 8.07 2.11 0.04
N ALA A 213 7.43 1.96 -1.12
CA ALA A 213 7.80 2.56 -2.38
C ALA A 213 6.55 3.08 -3.10
N PRO A 214 5.84 4.09 -2.55
CA PRO A 214 4.77 4.74 -3.29
C PRO A 214 5.33 5.34 -4.58
N GLN A 215 4.53 5.37 -5.65
CA GLN A 215 5.00 5.80 -6.97
C GLN A 215 5.67 7.18 -6.93
N SER A 216 5.12 8.12 -6.16
CA SER A 216 5.68 9.48 -5.98
C SER A 216 7.14 9.50 -5.53
N ASP A 217 7.59 8.48 -4.79
CA ASP A 217 8.90 8.45 -4.17
C ASP A 217 9.94 7.77 -5.05
N VAL A 218 9.49 6.93 -6.00
CA VAL A 218 10.38 6.12 -6.84
C VAL A 218 10.30 6.46 -8.32
N TYR A 219 9.31 7.23 -8.74
CA TYR A 219 9.14 7.66 -10.13
C TYR A 219 10.42 8.27 -10.68
N ALA A 220 10.78 7.86 -11.91
CA ALA A 220 12.01 8.25 -12.62
C ALA A 220 13.35 7.88 -11.93
N SER A 221 13.35 7.26 -10.75
CA SER A 221 14.56 6.80 -10.06
C SER A 221 14.90 5.32 -10.31
N GLN A 222 13.96 4.57 -10.89
CA GLN A 222 14.09 3.16 -11.23
C GLN A 222 14.03 3.00 -12.76
N THR A 223 15.11 2.49 -13.34
CA THR A 223 15.29 2.41 -14.80
C THR A 223 15.69 1.01 -15.25
N VAL A 224 15.60 0.71 -16.54
CA VAL A 224 16.06 -0.56 -17.10
C VAL A 224 17.58 -0.70 -16.95
N ASN A 225 18.02 -1.81 -16.35
CA ASN A 225 19.44 -2.12 -16.22
C ASN A 225 20.06 -2.41 -17.60
N PRO A 226 21.09 -1.65 -18.04
CA PRO A 226 21.72 -1.81 -19.35
C PRO A 226 22.38 -3.18 -19.57
N GLN A 227 22.64 -3.95 -18.50
CA GLN A 227 23.21 -5.29 -18.61
C GLN A 227 22.21 -6.34 -19.13
N TYR A 228 20.91 -6.07 -18.98
CA TYR A 228 19.84 -7.04 -19.20
C TYR A 228 18.71 -6.42 -20.02
N VAL A 229 19.00 -6.08 -21.28
CA VAL A 229 18.01 -5.59 -22.25
C VAL A 229 17.57 -6.74 -23.17
N PHE A 230 16.28 -6.76 -23.51
CA PHE A 230 15.67 -7.76 -24.38
C PHE A 230 15.14 -7.09 -25.65
N GLU A 231 15.17 -7.83 -26.76
CA GLU A 231 14.63 -7.32 -28.03
C GLU A 231 13.10 -7.32 -28.01
N PRO A 232 12.42 -6.36 -28.66
CA PRO A 232 10.97 -6.33 -28.73
C PRO A 232 10.39 -7.65 -29.25
N GLY A 233 9.43 -8.22 -28.54
CA GLY A 233 8.78 -9.48 -28.89
C GLY A 233 9.62 -10.73 -28.62
N GLU A 234 10.80 -10.61 -27.98
CA GLU A 234 11.58 -11.76 -27.54
C GLU A 234 10.76 -12.61 -26.56
N ARG A 235 10.69 -13.93 -26.79
CA ARG A 235 9.90 -14.85 -25.94
C ARG A 235 10.69 -15.20 -24.70
N LEU A 236 10.07 -14.98 -23.55
CA LEU A 236 10.65 -15.19 -22.24
C LEU A 236 9.73 -16.10 -21.39
N GLU A 237 10.32 -16.69 -20.36
CA GLU A 237 9.62 -17.41 -19.30
C GLU A 237 9.83 -16.68 -17.99
N ALA A 238 8.74 -16.17 -17.40
CA ALA A 238 8.74 -15.70 -16.02
C ALA A 238 8.51 -16.89 -15.09
N ILE A 239 9.39 -17.07 -14.11
CA ILE A 239 9.40 -18.21 -13.19
C ILE A 239 9.19 -17.67 -11.78
N MET A 240 8.15 -18.17 -11.12
CA MET A 240 7.70 -17.75 -9.80
C MET A 240 7.71 -18.95 -8.86
N ALA A 241 8.35 -18.79 -7.69
CA ALA A 241 8.36 -19.80 -6.64
C ALA A 241 8.32 -19.14 -5.25
N PRO A 242 7.78 -19.80 -4.21
CA PRO A 242 7.83 -19.29 -2.85
C PRO A 242 9.28 -19.02 -2.42
N GLU A 243 9.53 -17.89 -1.75
CA GLU A 243 10.85 -17.61 -1.16
C GLU A 243 11.27 -18.70 -0.16
N ARG A 244 10.28 -19.28 0.53
CA ARG A 244 10.43 -20.32 1.56
C ARG A 244 9.72 -21.61 1.15
N PRO A 245 10.43 -22.53 0.47
CA PRO A 245 9.85 -23.80 -0.02
C PRO A 245 9.32 -24.70 1.10
N ALA A 246 9.89 -24.60 2.30
CA ALA A 246 9.46 -25.37 3.47
C ALA A 246 8.13 -24.88 4.09
N GLY A 247 7.57 -23.76 3.60
CA GLY A 247 6.28 -23.23 4.06
C GLY A 247 6.34 -22.37 5.32
N GLU A 248 7.55 -22.04 5.80
CA GLU A 248 7.73 -21.09 6.90
C GLU A 248 7.15 -19.73 6.54
N ARG A 249 6.25 -19.22 7.39
CA ARG A 249 5.64 -17.92 7.15
C ARG A 249 6.59 -16.78 7.44
N ARG A 250 6.60 -15.79 6.56
CA ARG A 250 7.27 -14.51 6.76
C ARG A 250 6.38 -13.57 7.56
N VAL A 251 5.12 -13.46 7.16
CA VAL A 251 4.13 -12.57 7.78
C VAL A 251 3.80 -13.03 9.19
N GLN A 252 3.96 -12.12 10.17
CA GLN A 252 3.58 -12.33 11.56
C GLN A 252 2.53 -11.29 11.95
N ASP A 253 1.31 -11.75 12.24
CA ASP A 253 0.21 -10.88 12.68
C ASP A 253 0.35 -10.61 14.18
N ILE A 254 0.72 -9.39 14.52
CA ILE A 254 0.99 -8.97 15.89
C ILE A 254 -0.10 -8.01 16.36
N SER A 255 -0.64 -8.27 17.55
CA SER A 255 -1.47 -7.32 18.29
C SER A 255 -0.61 -6.72 19.41
N LEU A 256 -0.46 -5.40 19.39
CA LEU A 256 0.29 -4.64 20.38
C LEU A 256 -0.69 -3.77 21.16
N VAL A 257 -0.81 -4.02 22.46
CA VAL A 257 -1.57 -3.18 23.37
C VAL A 257 -0.61 -2.34 24.21
N VAL A 258 -0.82 -1.03 24.24
CA VAL A 258 -0.09 -0.09 25.08
C VAL A 258 -0.94 0.19 26.31
N HIS A 259 -0.36 -0.06 27.48
CA HIS A 259 -1.00 0.08 28.76
C HIS A 259 -0.56 1.34 29.50
N ALA A 260 -1.52 2.01 30.11
CA ALA A 260 -1.30 3.13 30.99
C ALA A 260 -0.87 2.66 32.39
N HIS A 261 0.05 3.41 33.01
CA HIS A 261 0.26 3.39 34.46
C HIS A 261 -0.47 4.56 35.12
N THR A 262 -1.09 4.31 36.27
CA THR A 262 -1.82 5.36 37.01
C THR A 262 -0.83 6.25 37.78
N VAL A 263 -0.24 7.22 37.08
CA VAL A 263 0.67 8.23 37.62
C VAL A 263 0.21 9.64 37.24
N ALA A 264 0.64 10.67 38.00
CA ALA A 264 0.20 12.05 37.80
C ALA A 264 0.59 12.61 36.41
N THR A 265 1.81 12.33 35.98
CA THR A 265 2.32 12.64 34.64
C THR A 265 2.97 11.37 34.12
N GLN A 266 2.53 10.91 32.95
CA GLN A 266 3.10 9.73 32.30
C GLN A 266 4.24 10.15 31.37
N SER A 267 5.26 9.31 31.32
CA SER A 267 6.33 9.35 30.35
C SER A 267 6.39 8.03 29.58
N LEU A 268 7.23 7.98 28.54
CA LEU A 268 7.44 6.76 27.76
C LEU A 268 7.89 5.56 28.61
N THR A 269 8.66 5.80 29.68
CA THR A 269 9.16 4.72 30.56
C THR A 269 8.09 4.16 31.49
N ASP A 270 6.97 4.87 31.65
CA ASP A 270 5.84 4.41 32.46
C ASP A 270 4.88 3.55 31.64
N LEU A 271 5.08 3.42 30.33
CA LEU A 271 4.22 2.59 29.48
C LEU A 271 4.60 1.11 29.58
N GLN A 272 3.59 0.26 29.55
CA GLN A 272 3.74 -1.19 29.48
C GLN A 272 3.10 -1.73 28.23
N PHE A 273 3.57 -2.88 27.75
CA PHE A 273 3.17 -3.42 26.46
C PHE A 273 2.79 -4.88 26.58
N THR A 274 1.67 -5.25 25.97
CA THR A 274 1.29 -6.66 25.78
C THR A 274 1.36 -6.96 24.28
N LEU A 275 2.08 -8.04 23.94
CA LEU A 275 2.25 -8.48 22.56
C LEU A 275 1.62 -9.86 22.38
N THR A 276 0.74 -9.99 21.38
CA THR A 276 0.20 -11.28 20.96
C THR A 276 0.52 -11.52 19.50
N ASN A 277 1.29 -12.57 19.22
CA ASN A 277 1.51 -13.06 17.86
C ASN A 277 0.41 -14.06 17.51
N ARG A 278 -0.54 -13.62 16.68
CA ARG A 278 -1.69 -14.42 16.24
C ARG A 278 -1.28 -15.51 15.26
N THR A 279 -0.24 -15.29 14.46
CA THR A 279 0.31 -16.29 13.53
C THR A 279 0.95 -17.45 14.27
N ALA A 280 1.85 -17.16 15.22
CA ALA A 280 2.53 -18.17 16.02
C ALA A 280 1.68 -18.68 17.21
N ARG A 281 0.54 -18.04 17.48
CA ARG A 281 -0.32 -18.28 18.65
C ARG A 281 0.45 -18.19 19.97
N THR A 282 1.34 -17.20 20.05
CA THR A 282 2.12 -16.91 21.25
C THR A 282 1.75 -15.54 21.80
N ALA A 283 1.90 -15.37 23.11
CA ALA A 283 1.76 -14.09 23.77
C ALA A 283 2.97 -13.88 24.68
N LEU A 284 3.48 -12.66 24.71
CA LEU A 284 4.46 -12.26 25.69
C LEU A 284 3.74 -11.81 26.97
N PRO A 285 4.38 -11.98 28.15
CA PRO A 285 3.95 -11.26 29.34
C PRO A 285 3.99 -9.75 29.08
N THR A 286 3.32 -8.99 29.95
CA THR A 286 3.43 -7.53 29.93
C THR A 286 4.89 -7.11 30.16
N VAL A 287 5.44 -6.33 29.23
CA VAL A 287 6.86 -5.97 29.16
C VAL A 287 7.07 -4.46 29.09
N GLY A 288 8.29 -4.01 29.36
CA GLY A 288 8.72 -2.63 29.13
C GLY A 288 9.16 -2.39 27.68
N LEU A 289 9.49 -1.13 27.36
CA LEU A 289 9.86 -0.71 26.01
C LEU A 289 11.09 -1.46 25.45
N ASN A 290 12.13 -1.67 26.25
CA ASN A 290 13.35 -2.33 25.78
C ASN A 290 13.10 -3.76 25.32
N ASP A 291 12.34 -4.52 26.10
CA ASP A 291 11.99 -5.90 25.77
C ASP A 291 11.08 -5.97 24.54
N LEU A 292 10.15 -5.01 24.38
CA LEU A 292 9.33 -4.87 23.18
C LEU A 292 10.23 -4.68 21.94
N LEU A 293 11.17 -3.73 21.99
CA LEU A 293 12.07 -3.44 20.87
C LEU A 293 13.00 -4.61 20.56
N GLN A 294 13.51 -5.30 21.59
CA GLN A 294 14.30 -6.52 21.41
C GLN A 294 13.49 -7.63 20.73
N HIS A 295 12.22 -7.79 21.10
CA HIS A 295 11.37 -8.79 20.46
C HIS A 295 11.11 -8.49 18.98
N PHE A 296 10.78 -7.24 18.63
CA PHE A 296 10.64 -6.86 17.22
C PHE A 296 11.94 -7.03 16.45
N SER A 297 13.07 -6.65 17.04
CA SER A 297 14.38 -6.83 16.41
C SER A 297 14.67 -8.30 16.12
N ALA A 298 14.39 -9.20 17.07
CA ALA A 298 14.56 -10.64 16.89
C ALA A 298 13.69 -11.19 15.75
N LEU A 299 12.40 -10.81 15.70
CA LEU A 299 11.52 -11.22 14.60
C LEU A 299 12.07 -10.77 13.23
N CYS A 300 12.51 -9.52 13.11
CA CYS A 300 13.06 -9.01 11.87
C CYS A 300 14.38 -9.68 11.48
N GLN A 301 15.26 -9.96 12.46
CA GLN A 301 16.52 -10.67 12.24
C GLN A 301 16.30 -12.13 11.80
N ASP A 302 15.24 -12.77 12.28
CA ASP A 302 14.76 -14.08 11.82
C ASP A 302 14.08 -14.00 10.43
N GLY A 303 14.18 -12.86 9.76
CA GLY A 303 13.60 -12.58 8.45
C GLY A 303 12.08 -12.61 8.47
N LYS A 304 11.42 -12.35 9.60
CA LYS A 304 9.96 -12.23 9.65
C LYS A 304 9.52 -10.80 9.32
N ASP A 305 8.26 -10.67 8.91
CA ASP A 305 7.61 -9.39 8.66
C ASP A 305 6.48 -9.16 9.67
N PRO A 306 6.73 -8.44 10.77
CA PRO A 306 5.71 -8.16 11.78
C PRO A 306 4.73 -7.10 11.27
N PHE A 307 3.46 -7.49 11.11
CA PHE A 307 2.34 -6.59 10.85
C PHE A 307 1.63 -6.31 12.17
N VAL A 308 1.72 -5.08 12.65
CA VAL A 308 1.38 -4.69 14.02
C VAL A 308 0.07 -3.90 14.05
N ALA A 309 -0.97 -4.52 14.60
CA ALA A 309 -2.22 -3.85 14.98
C ALA A 309 -2.04 -3.20 16.36
N LEU A 310 -2.09 -1.87 16.39
CA LEU A 310 -1.87 -1.06 17.59
C LEU A 310 -3.18 -0.78 18.32
N HIS A 311 -3.21 -1.05 19.61
CA HIS A 311 -4.26 -0.67 20.54
C HIS A 311 -3.67 0.18 21.66
N ILE A 312 -4.33 1.29 21.98
CA ILE A 312 -3.85 2.29 22.94
C ILE A 312 -4.91 2.40 24.02
N ASP A 313 -4.54 2.12 25.27
CA ASP A 313 -5.45 2.27 26.41
C ASP A 313 -5.87 3.73 26.61
N ASP A 314 -7.12 3.94 27.02
CA ASP A 314 -7.73 5.25 27.21
C ASP A 314 -6.97 6.14 28.20
N GLY A 315 -6.32 5.52 29.20
CA GLY A 315 -5.60 6.23 30.26
C GLY A 315 -4.25 6.81 29.85
N ILE A 316 -3.79 6.59 28.61
CA ILE A 316 -2.46 7.06 28.17
C ILE A 316 -2.51 8.56 27.89
N GLN A 317 -1.60 9.34 28.48
CA GLN A 317 -1.47 10.77 28.22
C GLN A 317 -0.88 11.01 26.82
N ILE A 318 -1.38 12.04 26.11
CA ILE A 318 -0.99 12.33 24.72
C ILE A 318 0.53 12.53 24.56
N ASP A 319 1.22 13.11 25.55
CA ASP A 319 2.67 13.33 25.44
C ASP A 319 3.47 12.03 25.47
N ALA A 320 3.10 11.10 26.38
CA ALA A 320 3.71 9.77 26.44
C ALA A 320 3.39 8.96 25.17
N LEU A 321 2.15 9.04 24.68
CA LEU A 321 1.74 8.41 23.42
C LEU A 321 2.56 8.95 22.23
N LYS A 322 2.72 10.27 22.14
CA LYS A 322 3.51 10.89 21.08
C LYS A 322 4.97 10.44 21.10
N ALA A 323 5.59 10.37 22.28
CA ALA A 323 6.94 9.84 22.43
C ALA A 323 7.03 8.38 21.94
N PHE A 324 6.01 7.56 22.25
CA PHE A 324 5.95 6.20 21.75
C PHE A 324 5.74 6.10 20.23
N CYS A 325 4.85 6.93 19.66
CA CYS A 325 4.62 6.99 18.21
C CYS A 325 5.90 7.35 17.44
N LEU A 326 6.74 8.24 17.97
CA LEU A 326 8.05 8.55 17.39
C LEU A 326 8.98 7.33 17.35
N ILE A 327 8.96 6.50 18.39
CA ILE A 327 9.69 5.23 18.40
C ILE A 327 9.12 4.28 17.35
N LEU A 328 7.80 4.10 17.29
CA LEU A 328 7.16 3.26 16.26
C LEU A 328 7.56 3.70 14.85
N ALA A 329 7.56 5.01 14.57
CA ALA A 329 7.99 5.54 13.29
C ALA A 329 9.45 5.19 12.97
N SER A 330 10.33 5.22 13.98
CA SER A 330 11.76 4.91 13.78
C SER A 330 12.03 3.43 13.47
N ILE A 331 11.10 2.54 13.84
CA ILE A 331 11.20 1.10 13.59
C ILE A 331 10.25 0.62 12.49
N GLU A 332 9.39 1.49 11.94
CA GLU A 332 8.59 1.22 10.74
C GLU A 332 9.47 1.44 9.50
N THR A 333 10.25 0.43 9.13
CA THR A 333 11.18 0.47 7.99
C THR A 333 11.05 -0.78 7.12
N ASP A 334 11.72 -0.81 5.96
CA ASP A 334 11.72 -1.97 5.06
C ASP A 334 12.16 -3.29 5.72
N HIS A 335 12.99 -3.19 6.77
CA HIS A 335 13.45 -4.32 7.58
C HIS A 335 12.92 -4.28 9.02
N GLY A 336 11.91 -3.45 9.28
CA GLY A 336 11.33 -3.19 10.58
C GLY A 336 9.93 -3.78 10.73
N ILE A 337 9.09 -3.13 11.54
CA ILE A 337 7.67 -3.48 11.65
C ILE A 337 6.85 -2.77 10.57
N ARG A 338 5.62 -3.23 10.35
CA ARG A 338 4.65 -2.61 9.44
C ARG A 338 3.39 -2.34 10.23
N LEU A 339 2.96 -1.09 10.32
CA LEU A 339 1.77 -0.76 11.11
C LEU A 339 0.52 -1.05 10.29
N GLU A 340 -0.43 -1.75 10.91
CA GLU A 340 -1.77 -1.93 10.36
C GLU A 340 -2.60 -0.64 10.55
N PRO A 341 -3.71 -0.49 9.81
CA PRO A 341 -4.64 0.60 10.03
C PRO A 341 -5.10 0.70 11.48
N PRO A 342 -5.55 1.89 11.92
CA PRO A 342 -6.08 2.03 13.27
C PRO A 342 -7.35 1.19 13.44
N ALA A 343 -7.64 0.77 14.67
CA ALA A 343 -8.93 0.17 14.98
C ALA A 343 -10.06 1.17 14.64
N THR A 344 -11.25 0.67 14.31
CA THR A 344 -12.40 1.53 14.01
C THR A 344 -12.63 2.55 15.11
N GLY A 345 -12.75 3.82 14.72
CA GLY A 345 -12.94 4.92 15.66
C GLY A 345 -11.65 5.46 16.30
N HIS A 346 -10.48 4.92 15.95
CA HIS A 346 -9.17 5.41 16.43
C HIS A 346 -8.41 6.18 15.36
N LEU A 347 -7.52 7.08 15.81
CA LEU A 347 -6.58 7.78 14.94
C LEU A 347 -5.43 6.88 14.52
N TYR A 348 -4.97 7.05 13.27
CA TYR A 348 -3.71 6.44 12.85
C TYR A 348 -2.54 7.04 13.65
N TYR A 349 -1.54 6.24 13.99
CA TYR A 349 -0.49 6.64 14.93
C TYR A 349 0.33 7.86 14.46
N LYS A 350 0.44 8.08 13.14
CA LYS A 350 1.10 9.27 12.56
C LYS A 350 0.34 10.58 12.82
N ALA A 351 -0.94 10.52 13.23
CA ALA A 351 -1.69 11.69 13.67
C ALA A 351 -1.01 12.43 14.83
N TYR A 352 -0.26 11.73 15.69
CA TYR A 352 0.46 12.30 16.83
C TYR A 352 1.84 12.88 16.47
N MET A 353 2.25 12.77 15.20
CA MET A 353 3.52 13.27 14.68
C MET A 353 3.30 14.21 13.48
N PRO A 354 2.43 15.23 13.60
CA PRO A 354 2.17 16.11 12.48
C PRO A 354 3.40 16.96 12.15
N ASP A 355 3.49 17.38 10.88
CA ASP A 355 4.47 18.38 10.46
C ASP A 355 4.31 19.66 11.31
N ARG A 356 5.41 20.15 11.87
CA ARG A 356 5.43 21.35 12.69
C ARG A 356 5.06 22.60 11.87
N ALA A 357 5.33 22.62 10.57
CA ALA A 357 4.97 23.73 9.69
C ALA A 357 3.45 23.97 9.66
N LEU A 358 2.65 22.91 9.81
CA LEU A 358 1.19 23.00 9.89
C LEU A 358 0.69 23.73 11.14
N ARG A 359 1.53 24.09 12.12
CA ARG A 359 1.11 24.97 13.22
C ARG A 359 0.98 26.42 12.79
N ASP A 360 1.78 26.83 11.81
CA ASP A 360 1.84 28.20 11.35
C ASP A 360 0.89 28.39 10.17
N ARG A 361 -0.19 29.15 10.38
CA ARG A 361 -1.19 29.43 9.33
C ARG A 361 -0.56 30.04 8.08
N ASP A 362 0.51 30.82 8.22
CA ASP A 362 1.15 31.52 7.10
C ASP A 362 1.98 30.58 6.21
N GLN A 363 2.32 29.39 6.71
CA GLN A 363 3.10 28.37 6.00
C GLN A 363 2.21 27.28 5.37
N ARG A 364 0.91 27.29 5.66
CA ARG A 364 -0.02 26.29 5.12
C ARG A 364 -0.44 26.67 3.71
N ILE A 365 -0.58 25.65 2.87
CA ILE A 365 -1.21 25.78 1.55
C ILE A 365 -2.74 25.93 1.68
N MET A 366 -3.33 25.41 2.76
CA MET A 366 -4.78 25.35 3.00
C MET A 366 -5.08 25.64 4.47
N GLN A 367 -6.30 26.07 4.80
CA GLN A 367 -6.68 26.49 6.15
C GLN A 367 -7.76 25.59 6.77
N PRO A 368 -7.44 24.33 7.11
CA PRO A 368 -8.39 23.44 7.78
C PRO A 368 -8.83 24.00 9.13
N ALA A 369 -10.02 23.59 9.58
CA ALA A 369 -10.53 23.95 10.89
C ALA A 369 -9.59 23.49 12.02
N GLU A 370 -9.57 24.26 13.12
CA GLU A 370 -8.74 23.92 14.28
C GLU A 370 -9.60 23.60 15.50
N LEU A 371 -9.37 22.46 16.13
CA LEU A 371 -10.01 22.09 17.40
C LEU A 371 -9.03 22.29 18.54
N THR A 372 -9.39 23.10 19.53
CA THR A 372 -8.54 23.37 20.69
C THR A 372 -9.18 22.83 21.96
N PHE A 373 -8.37 22.11 22.74
CA PHE A 373 -8.71 21.64 24.08
C PHE A 373 -7.96 22.48 25.12
N ARG A 374 -8.65 22.88 26.19
CA ARG A 374 -8.05 23.54 27.34
C ARG A 374 -8.55 22.90 28.62
N ARG A 375 -7.66 22.63 29.57
CA ARG A 375 -8.08 22.25 30.92
C ARG A 375 -8.71 23.46 31.61
N ILE A 376 -9.89 23.28 32.19
CA ILE A 376 -10.52 24.28 33.05
C ILE A 376 -10.37 23.90 34.53
N ALA A 377 -10.80 24.77 35.44
CA ALA A 377 -10.47 24.69 36.87
C ALA A 377 -10.91 23.38 37.57
N ASP A 378 -11.95 22.72 37.06
CA ASP A 378 -12.44 21.43 37.57
C ASP A 378 -11.69 20.20 36.98
N GLY A 379 -10.68 20.43 36.14
CA GLY A 379 -9.90 19.39 35.47
C GLY A 379 -10.50 18.87 34.17
N THR A 380 -11.73 19.24 33.82
CA THR A 380 -12.36 18.86 32.54
C THR A 380 -11.73 19.63 31.36
N ALA A 381 -11.94 19.11 30.15
CA ALA A 381 -11.48 19.77 28.93
C ALA A 381 -12.61 20.64 28.34
N ALA A 382 -12.38 21.95 28.25
CA ALA A 382 -13.17 22.83 27.40
C ALA A 382 -12.68 22.73 25.95
N VAL A 383 -13.63 22.60 25.01
CA VAL A 383 -13.35 22.40 23.59
C VAL A 383 -13.91 23.57 22.78
N SER A 384 -13.12 24.07 21.83
CA SER A 384 -13.55 25.11 20.89
C SER A 384 -13.06 24.81 19.48
N LEU A 385 -13.93 25.01 18.49
CA LEU A 385 -13.62 24.91 17.08
C LEU A 385 -13.33 26.31 16.51
N LEU A 386 -12.23 26.46 15.81
CA LEU A 386 -11.91 27.63 15.03
C LEU A 386 -12.17 27.34 13.55
N GLU A 387 -13.19 27.97 13.01
CA GLU A 387 -13.47 28.03 11.58
C GLU A 387 -12.57 29.09 10.95
N ILE A 388 -11.92 28.74 9.84
CA ILE A 388 -11.03 29.64 9.09
C ILE A 388 -11.60 29.77 7.68
N THR A 389 -11.97 30.98 7.28
CA THR A 389 -12.48 31.26 5.94
C THR A 389 -11.42 32.02 5.15
N GLU A 390 -11.09 31.51 3.96
CA GLU A 390 -10.16 32.15 3.03
C GLU A 390 -10.90 33.12 2.10
N HIS A 391 -10.39 34.34 1.98
CA HIS A 391 -10.87 35.33 1.01
C HIS A 391 -9.75 35.63 0.01
N TRP A 392 -9.89 35.07 -1.19
CA TRP A 392 -8.98 35.26 -2.31
C TRP A 392 -9.38 36.49 -3.14
N ARG A 393 -8.39 37.25 -3.62
CA ARG A 393 -8.56 38.33 -4.61
C ARG A 393 -7.60 38.06 -5.77
N ASP A 394 -7.96 38.46 -6.98
CA ASP A 394 -7.25 38.10 -8.22
C ASP A 394 -5.76 38.49 -8.26
N GLU A 395 -5.34 39.47 -7.45
CA GLU A 395 -3.95 39.97 -7.40
C GLU A 395 -3.16 39.45 -6.18
N ASP A 396 -3.82 38.77 -5.23
CA ASP A 396 -3.20 38.37 -3.97
C ASP A 396 -2.47 37.02 -4.11
N ILE A 397 -1.24 36.95 -3.61
CA ILE A 397 -0.45 35.71 -3.53
C ILE A 397 -0.91 34.83 -2.34
N LYS A 398 -1.60 35.43 -1.36
CA LYS A 398 -2.13 34.75 -0.17
C LYS A 398 -3.52 35.29 0.19
N PRO A 399 -4.44 34.44 0.68
CA PRO A 399 -5.78 34.88 1.04
C PRO A 399 -5.76 35.70 2.32
N THR A 400 -6.76 36.58 2.46
CA THR A 400 -7.07 37.17 3.75
C THR A 400 -7.91 36.18 4.57
N LEU A 401 -7.54 35.94 5.82
CA LEU A 401 -8.21 34.96 6.68
C LEU A 401 -9.22 35.61 7.62
N THR A 402 -10.45 35.09 7.64
CA THR A 402 -11.42 35.38 8.69
C THR A 402 -11.45 34.22 9.69
N LEU A 403 -11.33 34.54 10.98
CA LEU A 403 -11.26 33.57 12.06
C LEU A 403 -12.51 33.65 12.94
N LYS A 404 -13.24 32.55 13.09
CA LYS A 404 -14.45 32.48 13.91
C LYS A 404 -14.36 31.32 14.91
N THR A 405 -14.39 31.63 16.20
CA THR A 405 -14.32 30.63 17.27
C THR A 405 -15.71 30.26 17.77
N HIS A 406 -15.97 28.96 17.84
CA HIS A 406 -17.21 28.36 18.32
C HIS A 406 -16.91 27.51 19.57
N PRO A 407 -17.51 27.79 20.73
CA PRO A 407 -17.43 26.87 21.88
C PRO A 407 -18.24 25.59 21.56
N ILE A 408 -17.67 24.42 21.84
CA ILE A 408 -18.31 23.15 21.52
C ILE A 408 -18.62 22.40 22.82
N ALA A 409 -19.90 22.10 23.05
CA ALA A 409 -20.38 21.52 24.30
C ALA A 409 -20.35 19.98 24.33
N SER A 410 -20.33 19.31 23.17
CA SER A 410 -20.36 17.85 23.07
C SER A 410 -19.79 17.34 21.74
N PRO A 411 -19.42 16.05 21.63
CA PRO A 411 -19.01 15.45 20.36
C PRO A 411 -20.08 15.54 19.27
N ASP A 412 -21.38 15.45 19.62
CA ASP A 412 -22.47 15.62 18.66
C ASP A 412 -22.55 17.07 18.15
N ALA A 413 -22.31 18.06 19.02
CA ALA A 413 -22.24 19.46 18.62
C ALA A 413 -21.03 19.72 17.72
N LEU A 414 -19.89 19.06 17.96
CA LEU A 414 -18.73 19.11 17.07
C LEU A 414 -19.09 18.59 15.68
N ARG A 415 -19.71 17.41 15.60
CA ARG A 415 -20.12 16.79 14.33
C ARG A 415 -21.08 17.70 13.55
N ALA A 416 -22.08 18.27 14.24
CA ALA A 416 -23.02 19.21 13.62
C ALA A 416 -22.29 20.46 13.09
N GLN A 417 -21.42 21.06 13.90
CA GLN A 417 -20.69 22.26 13.51
C GLN A 417 -19.75 22.02 12.32
N LEU A 418 -19.08 20.88 12.26
CA LEU A 418 -18.22 20.51 11.14
C LEU A 418 -19.02 20.22 9.86
N ALA A 419 -20.24 19.68 9.97
CA ALA A 419 -21.11 19.46 8.82
C ALA A 419 -21.64 20.77 8.22
N ASP A 420 -21.73 21.84 9.03
CA ASP A 420 -22.15 23.17 8.58
C ASP A 420 -21.00 23.98 7.92
N ILE A 421 -19.75 23.57 8.12
CA ILE A 421 -18.60 24.19 7.46
C ILE A 421 -18.50 23.56 6.07
N GLU A 422 -18.68 24.36 5.02
CA GLU A 422 -18.34 23.98 3.65
C GLU A 422 -16.81 23.89 3.54
N ASP A 423 -16.24 22.77 4.00
CA ASP A 423 -14.81 22.47 3.83
C ASP A 423 -14.64 21.54 2.62
N GLU A 424 -13.87 22.00 1.64
CA GLU A 424 -13.53 21.18 0.47
C GLU A 424 -12.63 20.00 0.86
N LEU A 425 -11.96 20.05 2.02
CA LEU A 425 -11.05 19.02 2.47
C LEU A 425 -11.28 18.62 3.93
N PRO A 426 -11.60 17.33 4.20
CA PRO A 426 -11.97 16.85 5.52
C PRO A 426 -10.74 16.65 6.45
N ILE A 427 -10.03 17.73 6.76
CA ILE A 427 -8.80 17.76 7.57
C ILE A 427 -9.06 18.55 8.86
N LEU A 428 -8.59 18.05 10.00
CA LEU A 428 -8.72 18.73 11.30
C LEU A 428 -7.37 18.87 12.00
N LEU A 429 -7.02 20.08 12.42
CA LEU A 429 -5.85 20.33 13.27
C LEU A 429 -6.27 20.42 14.73
N VAL A 430 -5.77 19.51 15.56
CA VAL A 430 -6.24 19.33 16.94
C VAL A 430 -5.14 19.71 17.92
N PHE A 431 -5.37 20.72 18.75
CA PHE A 431 -4.44 21.23 19.74
C PHE A 431 -4.86 20.82 21.15
N VAL A 432 -4.04 19.99 21.82
CA VAL A 432 -4.41 19.33 23.08
C VAL A 432 -3.37 19.55 24.18
N PRO A 433 -3.78 19.67 25.46
CA PRO A 433 -2.85 19.63 26.59
C PRO A 433 -2.04 18.33 26.59
N PRO A 434 -0.76 18.35 27.00
CA PRO A 434 0.08 17.14 27.05
C PRO A 434 -0.50 16.04 27.96
N THR A 435 -1.23 16.45 29.00
CA THR A 435 -1.87 15.59 30.01
C THR A 435 -3.31 15.20 29.65
N LEU A 436 -3.82 15.55 28.46
CA LEU A 436 -5.07 14.97 27.98
C LEU A 436 -4.87 13.46 27.83
N SER A 437 -5.84 12.66 28.26
CA SER A 437 -5.77 11.22 28.02
C SER A 437 -6.20 10.89 26.59
N HIS A 438 -5.73 9.76 26.08
CA HIS A 438 -6.13 9.23 24.78
C HIS A 438 -7.64 9.00 24.73
N GLY A 439 -8.24 8.43 25.79
CA GLY A 439 -9.68 8.20 25.85
C GLY A 439 -10.48 9.50 25.84
N GLU A 440 -10.01 10.54 26.55
CA GLU A 440 -10.62 11.87 26.48
C GLU A 440 -10.56 12.45 25.06
N LEU A 441 -9.43 12.35 24.36
CA LEU A 441 -9.32 12.78 22.97
C LEU A 441 -10.27 11.98 22.06
N MET A 442 -10.25 10.65 22.18
CA MET A 442 -11.01 9.77 21.30
C MET A 442 -12.52 9.88 21.50
N HIS A 443 -12.98 10.28 22.69
CA HIS A 443 -14.39 10.63 22.94
C HIS A 443 -14.90 11.72 21.97
N TRP A 444 -14.05 12.67 21.60
CA TRP A 444 -14.38 13.74 20.65
C TRP A 444 -14.10 13.36 19.19
N MET A 445 -13.04 12.59 18.94
CA MET A 445 -12.61 12.27 17.57
C MET A 445 -13.43 11.15 16.95
N ALA A 446 -13.68 10.05 17.65
CA ALA A 446 -14.31 8.86 17.08
C ALA A 446 -15.61 9.15 16.30
N PRO A 447 -16.53 10.02 16.77
CA PRO A 447 -17.77 10.32 16.06
C PRO A 447 -17.61 11.08 14.74
N ILE A 448 -16.46 11.71 14.50
CA ILE A 448 -16.23 12.56 13.31
C ILE A 448 -15.30 11.92 12.27
N LEU A 449 -14.55 10.87 12.61
CA LEU A 449 -13.54 10.28 11.72
C LEU A 449 -14.08 9.73 10.39
N ALA A 450 -15.36 9.36 10.32
CA ALA A 450 -15.98 8.96 9.05
C ALA A 450 -16.11 10.13 8.06
N THR A 451 -16.20 11.36 8.57
CA THR A 451 -16.32 12.58 7.77
C THR A 451 -15.01 13.37 7.69
N HIS A 452 -14.17 13.28 8.72
CA HIS A 452 -12.91 14.00 8.89
C HIS A 452 -11.79 13.01 9.28
N PRO A 453 -11.38 12.12 8.37
CA PRO A 453 -10.44 11.04 8.68
C PRO A 453 -9.01 11.56 8.90
N THR A 454 -8.64 12.70 8.32
CA THR A 454 -7.29 13.26 8.41
C THR A 454 -7.19 14.20 9.60
N VAL A 455 -6.62 13.71 10.71
CA VAL A 455 -6.45 14.48 11.95
C VAL A 455 -4.98 14.63 12.30
N HIS A 456 -4.58 15.85 12.66
CA HIS A 456 -3.22 16.17 13.12
C HIS A 456 -3.25 16.65 14.57
N VAL A 457 -2.61 15.92 15.49
CA VAL A 457 -2.63 16.18 16.92
C VAL A 457 -1.36 16.88 17.38
N PHE A 458 -1.52 18.10 17.88
CA PHE A 458 -0.46 18.96 18.39
C PHE A 458 -0.57 19.12 19.91
N THR A 459 0.50 18.80 20.63
CA THR A 459 0.71 19.30 21.99
C THR A 459 1.32 20.70 21.95
N PRO A 460 1.07 21.61 22.91
CA PRO A 460 1.88 22.82 23.07
C PRO A 460 3.35 22.43 23.00
N ALA A 461 4.14 23.13 22.19
CA ALA A 461 5.58 22.97 22.32
C ALA A 461 5.91 23.32 23.78
N SER A 462 6.69 22.48 24.48
CA SER A 462 7.62 23.04 25.44
C SER A 462 8.34 24.14 24.66
N ARG A 463 8.03 25.41 24.94
CA ARG A 463 8.73 26.52 24.33
C ARG A 463 10.23 26.19 24.48
N PRO A 464 11.02 26.22 23.40
CA PRO A 464 12.47 26.17 23.57
C PRO A 464 12.93 27.26 24.55
#